data_AF-A0A963UGQ5-F1
#
_entry.id   AF-A0A963UGQ5-F1
#
_cell.length_a   1.000
_cell.length_b   1.000
_cell.length_c   1.000
_cell.angle_alpha   90.00
_cell.angle_beta   90.00
_cell.angle_gamma   90.00
#
_symmetry.space_group_name_H-M   'P 1'
#
loop_
_entity.id
_entity.type
_entity.pdbx_description
1 polymer ?
#
loop_
_entity_poly.entity_id
_entity_poly.type
_entity_poly.pdbx_seq_one_letter_code
_entity_poly.pdbx_strand_id
1 'polypeptide(L)' 'MRALNRLSARGAGTLEPGKHADGGGLWLVKDHPTRGKWTLRVTIHGRRREMGLGPLPAVSLAEARRLGTMKLRR' A
#
# COMPACT_ATOMS: atom_id res chain seq x y z
N MET A 1 12.62 13.17 -6.11
CA MET A 1 12.32 11.80 -5.61
C MET A 1 11.03 11.84 -4.81
N ARG A 2 10.04 10.96 -5.03
CA ARG A 2 8.88 10.87 -4.13
C ARG A 2 9.30 10.14 -2.84
N ALA A 3 8.94 10.69 -1.69
CA ALA A 3 9.27 10.11 -0.39
C ALA A 3 8.73 8.67 -0.25
N LEU A 4 9.54 7.79 0.34
CA LEU A 4 9.19 6.42 0.73
C LEU A 4 8.76 6.39 2.21
N ASN A 5 8.04 5.34 2.60
CA ASN A 5 7.66 5.04 3.99
C ASN A 5 6.93 6.18 4.72
N ARG A 6 5.99 6.83 4.05
CA ARG A 6 5.27 8.02 4.55
C ARG A 6 4.26 7.71 5.65
N LEU A 7 3.73 6.50 5.69
CA LEU A 7 2.78 6.09 6.72
C LEU A 7 3.53 5.51 7.92
N SER A 8 3.01 5.75 9.12
CA SER A 8 3.39 5.01 10.31
C SER A 8 2.42 3.84 10.52
N ALA A 9 2.88 2.77 11.18
CA ALA A 9 2.04 1.59 11.44
C ALA A 9 0.79 1.95 12.25
N ARG A 10 0.95 2.76 13.31
CA ARG A 10 -0.16 3.25 14.13
C ARG A 10 -1.08 4.18 13.32
N GLY A 11 -0.50 5.09 12.54
CA GLY A 11 -1.24 6.04 11.72
C GLY A 11 -2.11 5.36 10.68
N ALA A 12 -1.59 4.34 9.98
CA ALA A 12 -2.34 3.64 8.92
C ALA A 12 -3.70 3.07 9.42
N GLY A 13 -3.73 2.56 10.65
CA GLY A 13 -4.95 2.06 11.28
C GLY A 13 -5.99 3.14 11.58
N THR A 14 -5.57 4.36 11.88
CA THR A 14 -6.44 5.47 12.33
C THR A 14 -6.80 6.46 11.23
N LEU A 15 -6.27 6.30 10.02
CA LEU A 15 -6.61 7.17 8.89
C LEU A 15 -8.10 7.06 8.53
N GLU A 16 -8.69 8.18 8.12
CA GLU A 16 -10.04 8.22 7.57
C GLU A 16 -10.16 7.43 6.25
N PRO A 17 -11.39 7.03 5.85
CA PRO A 17 -11.66 6.50 4.52
C PRO A 17 -11.03 7.38 3.42
N GLY A 18 -10.36 6.75 2.45
CA GLY A 18 -9.62 7.47 1.43
C GLY A 18 -8.43 6.72 0.87
N LYS A 19 -7.66 7.40 0.01
CA LYS A 19 -6.47 6.86 -0.65
C LYS A 19 -5.22 7.49 -0.05
N HIS A 20 -4.44 6.69 0.63
CA HIS A 20 -3.25 7.12 1.37
C HIS A 20 -2.00 6.50 0.74
N ALA A 21 -1.03 7.32 0.36
CA ALA A 21 0.20 6.85 -0.29
C ALA A 21 1.29 6.64 0.76
N ASP A 22 1.87 5.43 0.78
CA ASP A 22 3.05 5.14 1.60
C ASP A 22 4.36 5.46 0.86
N GLY A 23 4.35 5.43 -0.47
CA GLY A 23 5.53 5.63 -1.31
C GLY A 23 5.96 4.33 -2.00
N GLY A 24 6.87 4.41 -2.97
CA GLY A 24 7.34 3.23 -3.71
C GLY A 24 6.24 2.51 -4.51
N GLY A 25 5.16 3.22 -4.86
CA GLY A 25 3.99 2.63 -5.49
C GLY A 25 3.02 1.96 -4.52
N LEU A 26 3.30 1.90 -3.21
CA LEU A 26 2.40 1.34 -2.20
C LEU A 26 1.32 2.35 -1.78
N TRP A 27 0.08 1.89 -1.76
CA TRP A 27 -1.11 2.65 -1.37
C TRP A 27 -1.97 1.85 -0.40
N LEU A 28 -2.55 2.55 0.58
CA LEU A 28 -3.67 2.09 1.37
C LEU A 28 -4.95 2.73 0.84
N VAL A 29 -5.91 1.91 0.44
CA VAL A 29 -7.25 2.36 0.02
C VAL A 29 -8.23 1.93 1.09
N LYS A 30 -8.68 2.88 1.91
CA LYS A 30 -9.66 2.66 2.99
C LYS A 30 -11.05 3.01 2.50
N ASP A 31 -11.98 2.11 2.75
CA ASP A 31 -13.42 2.31 2.56
C ASP A 31 -14.15 2.50 3.91
N HIS A 32 -13.47 2.22 5.03
CA HIS A 32 -13.95 2.43 6.39
C HIS A 32 -12.78 2.87 7.30
N PRO A 33 -13.01 3.54 8.45
CA PRO A 33 -11.94 3.89 9.38
C PRO A 33 -11.07 2.71 9.84
N THR A 34 -11.60 1.50 9.85
CA THR A 34 -10.89 0.29 10.31
C THR A 34 -10.61 -0.75 9.21
N ARG A 35 -11.11 -0.53 7.99
CA ARG A 35 -11.01 -1.47 6.86
C ARG A 35 -10.41 -0.80 5.65
N GLY A 36 -9.65 -1.56 4.88
CA GLY A 36 -9.15 -1.13 3.59
C GLY A 36 -8.37 -2.22 2.89
N LYS A 37 -7.72 -1.87 1.80
CA LYS A 37 -6.84 -2.76 1.04
C LYS A 37 -5.52 -2.09 0.71
N TRP A 38 -4.46 -2.87 0.76
CA TRP A 38 -3.15 -2.48 0.25
C TRP A 38 -3.08 -2.76 -1.25
N THR A 39 -2.65 -1.77 -2.02
CA THR A 39 -2.41 -1.91 -3.46
C THR A 39 -1.02 -1.42 -3.83
N LEU A 40 -0.36 -2.16 -4.71
CA LEU A 40 0.90 -1.77 -5.32
C LEU A 40 0.65 -1.34 -6.76
N ARG A 41 1.07 -0.11 -7.09
CA ARG A 41 0.97 0.49 -8.41
C ARG A 41 2.36 0.56 -9.03
N VAL A 42 2.54 -0.11 -10.16
CA VAL A 42 3.84 -0.23 -10.83
C VAL A 42 3.65 -0.05 -12.34
N THR A 43 4.71 0.34 -13.02
CA THR A 43 4.74 0.38 -14.49
C THR A 43 5.67 -0.74 -14.95
N ILE A 44 5.15 -1.70 -15.71
CA ILE A 44 5.89 -2.82 -16.25
C ILE A 44 5.78 -2.73 -17.77
N HIS A 45 6.91 -2.66 -18.47
CA HIS A 45 6.99 -2.49 -19.93
C HIS A 45 6.11 -1.34 -20.45
N GLY A 46 6.20 -0.17 -19.81
CA GLY A 46 5.42 1.02 -20.15
C GLY A 46 3.92 0.96 -19.81
N ARG A 47 3.43 -0.18 -19.28
CA ARG A 47 2.01 -0.36 -18.92
C ARG A 47 1.82 -0.30 -17.41
N ARG A 48 0.87 0.51 -16.97
CA ARG A 48 0.51 0.61 -15.55
C ARG A 48 -0.25 -0.64 -15.11
N ARG A 49 0.16 -1.21 -13.98
CA ARG A 49 -0.45 -2.36 -13.34
C ARG A 49 -0.74 -2.03 -11.88
N GLU A 50 -1.82 -2.60 -11.36
CA GLU A 50 -2.18 -2.52 -9.94
C GLU A 50 -2.31 -3.95 -9.39
N MET A 51 -1.69 -4.21 -8.25
CA MET A 51 -1.70 -5.51 -7.59
C MET A 51 -2.22 -5.36 -6.17
N GLY A 52 -3.21 -6.16 -5.78
CA GLY A 52 -3.62 -6.28 -4.38
C GLY A 52 -2.55 -6.98 -3.56
N LEU A 53 -2.27 -6.44 -2.37
CA LEU A 53 -1.37 -7.06 -1.38
C LEU A 53 -2.13 -7.64 -0.17
N GLY A 54 -3.44 -7.37 -0.06
CA GLY A 54 -4.32 -7.89 0.97
C GLY A 54 -5.06 -6.80 1.75
N PRO A 55 -6.02 -7.18 2.60
CA PRO A 55 -6.84 -6.23 3.35
C PRO A 55 -6.17 -5.76 4.66
N LEU A 56 -6.45 -4.54 5.08
CA LEU A 56 -6.24 -4.07 6.45
C LEU A 56 -7.42 -4.54 7.32
N PRO A 57 -7.21 -5.08 8.55
CA PRO A 57 -5.94 -5.21 9.27
C PRO A 57 -5.15 -6.51 9.03
N ALA A 58 -5.69 -7.48 8.27
CA ALA A 58 -5.06 -8.79 8.07
C ALA A 58 -3.61 -8.70 7.54
N VAL A 59 -3.33 -7.71 6.68
CA VAL A 59 -2.00 -7.35 6.22
C VAL A 59 -1.59 -6.03 6.87
N SER A 60 -0.54 -6.08 7.69
CA SER A 60 0.04 -4.89 8.34
C SER A 60 0.78 -4.01 7.32
N LEU A 61 1.07 -2.75 7.67
CA LEU A 61 1.89 -1.87 6.82
C LEU A 61 3.29 -2.46 6.57
N ALA A 62 3.88 -3.08 7.58
CA ALA A 62 5.20 -3.71 7.46
C ALA A 62 5.16 -4.88 6.47
N GLU A 63 4.13 -5.72 6.57
CA GLU A 63 3.93 -6.84 5.64
C GLU A 63 3.63 -6.34 4.23
N ALA A 64 2.81 -5.31 4.07
CA ALA A 64 2.52 -4.70 2.78
C ALA A 64 3.79 -4.15 2.09
N ARG A 65 4.70 -3.50 2.84
CA ARG A 65 6.00 -3.06 2.32
C ARG A 65 6.85 -4.24 1.85
N ARG A 66 6.94 -5.31 2.64
CA ARG A 66 7.67 -6.54 2.30
C ARG A 66 7.12 -7.18 1.02
N LEU A 67 5.80 -7.37 0.94
CA LEU A 67 5.12 -7.95 -0.23
C LEU A 67 5.34 -7.10 -1.48
N GLY A 68 5.32 -5.77 -1.35
CA GLY A 68 5.61 -4.84 -2.44
C GLY A 68 7.01 -5.05 -3.03
N THR A 69 8.03 -5.14 -2.17
CA THR A 69 9.40 -5.42 -2.60
C THR A 69 9.53 -6.79 -3.27
N MET A 70 8.87 -7.83 -2.74
CA MET A 70 8.95 -9.19 -3.31
C MET A 70 8.26 -9.30 -4.67
N LYS A 71 7.11 -8.63 -4.86
CA LYS A 71 6.38 -8.65 -6.14
C LYS A 71 7.09 -7.91 -7.27
N LEU A 72 7.96 -6.95 -6.95
CA LEU A 72 8.76 -6.22 -7.95
C LEU A 72 9.97 -7.02 -8.46
N ARG A 73 10.36 -8.10 -7.78
CA ARG A 73 11.51 -8.93 -8.15
C ARG A 73 11.16 -10.10 -9.08
N ARG A 74 9.90 -10.23 -9.49
CA ARG A 74 9.39 -11.28 -10.37
C ARG A 74 8.89 -10.68 -11.67
#